data_AF-A0AAD6N1E3-F1
#
_entry.id   AF-A0AAD6N1E3-F1
#
_cell.length_a   1.000
_cell.length_b   1.000
_cell.length_c   1.000
_cell.angle_alpha   90.00
_cell.angle_beta   90.00
_cell.angle_gamma   90.00
#
_symmetry.space_group_name_H-M   'P 1'
#
loop_
_entity.id
_entity.type
_entity.pdbx_description
1 polymer ?
#
loop_
_entity_poly.entity_id
_entity_poly.type
_entity_poly.pdbx_seq_one_letter_code
_entity_poly.pdbx_strand_id
1 'polypeptide(L)'
;MSTSTSTTTTDSAPNYKGKFRYVAKNANLEVNPNLYHLPPMAAFSDAVTLPLTDLRPSLQDGDASPYKLDIHGFTARHAPSKLHSAPYNRESWNDPELIKTVYTPEVVELVKRVTGCKTALVESAVLRNNLHSEVDSHSKEKSGADYIGDEAGPCPRMIGFSDAGGASPAPKVHLDFSPIGARTHIRQYHRDLSLAAQHVIEAENRLLKSGIKWEALRDHYIGVKPNEGIPRFAIFSIWRSLKIVRRDPLGVASCATYPTSDYVPVDLVQPSGRLIPSHLSRIIDPSQPDIYHAKKAGDVEKYTHLSGSYLSHAPSEIGPHDWYFISNQEPEDVLFIQLFDNRMEAKHPSNQMKDKIAHSDSPVSGVIHSAFELENQDYDSEARESLEVRVVAFW
;
A
#
# COMPACT_ATOMS: atom_id res chain seq x y z
N MET A 1 33.16 51.47 -23.15
CA MET A 1 31.93 50.65 -23.31
C MET A 1 32.09 49.45 -22.40
N SER A 2 31.50 49.52 -21.21
CA SER A 2 31.57 48.43 -20.22
C SER A 2 30.47 47.42 -20.52
N THR A 3 30.87 46.23 -20.93
CA THR A 3 29.98 45.07 -21.09
C THR A 3 29.59 44.55 -19.71
N SER A 4 28.33 44.81 -19.33
CA SER A 4 27.67 44.23 -18.18
C SER A 4 27.43 42.75 -18.43
N THR A 5 28.08 41.90 -17.62
CA THR A 5 27.85 40.46 -17.59
C THR A 5 26.54 40.21 -16.86
N SER A 6 25.51 39.84 -17.62
CA SER A 6 24.24 39.32 -17.11
C SER A 6 24.51 38.02 -16.34
N THR A 7 24.48 38.10 -15.01
CA THR A 7 24.40 36.94 -14.12
C THR A 7 23.05 36.26 -14.33
N THR A 8 23.08 35.11 -15.00
CA THR A 8 21.96 34.18 -15.11
C THR A 8 21.50 33.82 -13.70
N THR A 9 20.29 34.23 -13.35
CA THR A 9 19.59 33.79 -12.14
C THR A 9 19.47 32.27 -12.20
N THR A 10 20.03 31.59 -11.20
CA THR A 10 19.76 30.18 -10.92
C THR A 10 18.27 30.02 -10.72
N ASP A 11 17.61 29.36 -11.67
CA ASP A 11 16.20 28.99 -11.59
C ASP A 11 16.03 28.10 -10.35
N SER A 12 15.43 28.64 -9.28
CA SER A 12 15.17 27.88 -8.07
C SER A 12 14.15 26.80 -8.41
N ALA A 13 14.49 25.54 -8.16
CA ALA A 13 13.57 24.42 -8.35
C ALA A 13 12.19 24.75 -7.72
N PRO A 14 11.07 24.33 -8.34
CA PRO A 14 9.75 24.68 -7.85
C PRO A 14 9.58 24.21 -6.40
N ASN A 15 9.17 25.12 -5.51
CA ASN A 15 8.90 24.80 -4.12
C ASN A 15 7.46 24.26 -3.98
N TYR A 16 7.27 22.97 -4.23
CA TYR A 16 5.97 22.33 -4.11
C TYR A 16 5.57 22.15 -2.64
N LYS A 17 4.28 22.36 -2.36
CA LYS A 17 3.68 22.07 -1.06
C LYS A 17 2.35 21.35 -1.22
N GLY A 18 2.07 20.44 -0.29
CA GLY A 18 0.86 19.62 -0.27
C GLY A 18 0.12 19.74 1.06
N LYS A 19 -1.20 19.68 1.02
CA LYS A 19 -2.11 19.69 2.18
C LYS A 19 -2.45 18.24 2.54
N PHE A 20 -1.98 17.79 3.71
CA PHE A 20 -2.14 16.42 4.19
C PHE A 20 -3.04 16.35 5.42
N ARG A 21 -3.99 15.40 5.45
CA ARG A 21 -4.92 15.22 6.57
C ARG A 21 -4.46 14.07 7.47
N TYR A 22 -4.18 14.42 8.71
CA TYR A 22 -3.68 13.52 9.75
C TYR A 22 -4.77 13.21 10.77
N VAL A 23 -4.62 12.11 11.48
CA VAL A 23 -5.56 11.72 12.54
C VAL A 23 -5.42 12.66 13.74
N ALA A 24 -6.55 13.10 14.30
CA ALA A 24 -6.54 13.97 15.46
C ALA A 24 -5.97 13.23 16.68
N LYS A 25 -5.19 13.92 17.53
CA LYS A 25 -4.51 13.32 18.70
C LYS A 25 -5.45 12.59 19.67
N ASN A 26 -6.71 13.03 19.77
CA ASN A 26 -7.72 12.49 20.67
C ASN A 26 -8.87 11.81 19.91
N ALA A 27 -8.65 11.41 18.65
CA ALA A 27 -9.69 10.77 17.84
C ALA A 27 -10.08 9.40 18.43
N ASN A 28 -11.38 9.12 18.47
CA ASN A 28 -11.87 7.76 18.68
C ASN A 28 -11.87 7.02 17.34
N LEU A 29 -10.96 6.05 17.18
CA LEU A 29 -10.77 5.31 15.93
C LEU A 29 -11.59 4.03 15.93
N GLU A 30 -12.89 4.17 15.73
CA GLU A 30 -13.75 3.03 15.49
C GLU A 30 -13.48 2.43 14.11
N VAL A 31 -13.52 1.10 14.05
CA VAL A 31 -13.37 0.36 12.79
C VAL A 31 -14.51 0.73 11.86
N ASN A 32 -14.18 1.20 10.66
CA ASN A 32 -15.18 1.46 9.64
C ASN A 32 -15.75 0.12 9.14
N PRO A 33 -17.09 -0.08 9.16
CA PRO A 33 -17.70 -1.35 8.75
C PRO A 33 -17.69 -1.58 7.23
N ASN A 34 -17.27 -0.58 6.44
CA ASN A 34 -17.17 -0.68 4.98
C ASN A 34 -15.81 -1.27 4.58
N LEU A 35 -15.81 -2.10 3.53
CA LEU A 35 -14.58 -2.75 3.07
C LEU A 35 -13.52 -1.74 2.65
N TYR A 36 -12.28 -1.95 3.07
CA TYR A 36 -11.10 -1.14 2.76
C TYR A 36 -11.15 0.32 3.24
N HIS A 37 -12.22 0.74 3.92
CA HIS A 37 -12.39 2.14 4.29
C HIS A 37 -11.65 2.45 5.59
N LEU A 38 -10.85 3.51 5.55
CA LEU A 38 -10.26 4.13 6.74
C LEU A 38 -11.37 4.76 7.62
N PRO A 39 -11.08 5.09 8.89
CA PRO A 39 -11.99 5.84 9.76
C PRO A 39 -12.57 7.10 9.08
N PRO A 40 -13.77 7.56 9.49
CA PRO A 40 -14.44 8.71 8.87
C PRO A 40 -13.61 9.99 8.97
N MET A 41 -13.90 10.97 8.10
CA MET A 41 -13.17 12.25 8.05
C MET A 41 -13.25 13.01 9.38
N ALA A 42 -14.30 12.81 10.18
CA ALA A 42 -14.43 13.38 11.52
C ALA A 42 -13.31 12.96 12.50
N ALA A 43 -12.59 11.86 12.22
CA ALA A 43 -11.44 11.43 13.01
C ALA A 43 -10.13 12.18 12.63
N PHE A 44 -10.14 12.94 11.54
CA PHE A 44 -8.97 13.64 11.01
C PHE A 44 -9.05 15.14 11.33
N SER A 45 -7.89 15.74 11.57
CA SER A 45 -7.76 17.19 11.75
C SER A 45 -7.73 17.93 10.42
N ASP A 46 -7.78 19.25 10.48
CA ASP A 46 -7.51 20.12 9.33
C ASP A 46 -6.18 19.78 8.67
N ALA A 47 -6.11 20.00 7.36
CA ALA A 47 -4.95 19.63 6.58
C ALA A 47 -3.73 20.48 6.96
N VAL A 48 -2.59 19.83 7.14
CA VAL A 48 -1.29 20.47 7.38
C VAL A 48 -0.59 20.63 6.04
N THR A 49 -0.10 21.84 5.76
CA THR A 49 0.66 22.12 4.53
C THR A 49 2.14 21.81 4.76
N LEU A 50 2.70 20.91 3.96
CA LEU A 50 4.08 20.44 4.09
C LEU A 50 4.84 20.56 2.76
N PRO A 51 6.17 20.74 2.79
CA PRO A 51 6.99 20.74 1.58
C PRO A 51 7.00 19.37 0.88
N LEU A 52 7.19 19.39 -0.43
CA LEU A 52 7.22 18.21 -1.28
C LEU A 52 8.51 18.16 -2.09
N THR A 53 9.12 16.99 -2.15
CA THR A 53 10.20 16.70 -3.09
C THR A 53 9.63 16.08 -4.37
N ASP A 54 9.96 16.64 -5.53
CA ASP A 54 9.54 16.11 -6.82
C ASP A 54 10.47 14.96 -7.27
N LEU A 55 9.87 13.79 -7.48
CA LEU A 55 10.53 12.58 -7.96
C LEU A 55 10.72 12.56 -9.48
N ARG A 56 10.06 13.47 -10.22
CA ARG A 56 10.13 13.50 -11.70
C ARG A 56 11.55 13.42 -12.26
N PRO A 57 12.57 14.14 -11.72
CA PRO A 57 13.94 14.04 -12.23
C PRO A 57 14.51 12.62 -12.16
N SER A 58 14.06 11.80 -11.21
CA SER A 58 14.58 10.44 -11.00
C SER A 58 13.96 9.36 -11.88
N LEU A 59 12.90 9.67 -12.65
CA LEU A 59 12.17 8.70 -13.47
C LEU A 59 13.04 8.06 -14.56
N GLN A 60 13.97 8.84 -15.12
CA GLN A 60 14.88 8.43 -16.19
C GLN A 60 16.11 7.70 -15.68
N ASP A 61 16.39 7.77 -14.37
CA ASP A 61 17.57 7.13 -13.78
C ASP A 61 17.40 5.61 -13.65
N GLY A 62 16.16 5.11 -13.73
CA GLY A 62 15.86 3.69 -13.58
C GLY A 62 16.47 3.13 -12.29
N ASP A 63 17.35 2.14 -12.42
CA ASP A 63 18.02 1.52 -11.27
C ASP A 63 19.08 2.40 -10.61
N ALA A 64 19.53 3.48 -11.27
CA ALA A 64 20.41 4.48 -10.68
C ALA A 64 19.66 5.49 -9.79
N SER A 65 18.32 5.51 -9.80
CA SER A 65 17.50 6.44 -9.00
C SER A 65 17.94 6.45 -7.53
N PRO A 66 18.09 7.61 -6.87
CA PRO A 66 18.50 7.68 -5.47
C PRO A 66 17.45 7.09 -4.53
N TYR A 67 16.19 7.04 -4.97
CA TYR A 67 15.07 6.50 -4.20
C TYR A 67 14.99 4.99 -4.35
N LYS A 68 15.58 4.26 -3.41
CA LYS A 68 15.58 2.79 -3.38
C LYS A 68 14.45 2.24 -2.52
N LEU A 69 13.84 1.14 -2.95
CA LEU A 69 12.84 0.39 -2.17
C LEU A 69 13.41 -0.01 -0.80
N ASP A 70 14.57 -0.65 -0.75
CA ASP A 70 15.18 -1.13 0.49
C ASP A 70 15.72 -0.01 1.41
N ILE A 71 15.62 1.26 1.03
CA ILE A 71 16.00 2.39 1.87
C ILE A 71 14.76 3.23 2.18
N HIS A 72 14.09 3.73 1.15
CA HIS A 72 13.01 4.70 1.26
C HIS A 72 11.63 4.06 1.32
N GLY A 73 11.52 2.79 0.95
CA GLY A 73 10.26 2.06 0.82
C GLY A 73 9.55 2.30 -0.52
N PHE A 74 10.05 3.20 -1.36
CA PHE A 74 9.44 3.52 -2.65
C PHE A 74 10.49 3.83 -3.73
N THR A 75 10.05 3.81 -4.98
CA THR A 75 10.83 4.29 -6.12
C THR A 75 9.90 4.71 -7.26
N ALA A 76 10.40 5.46 -8.24
CA ALA A 76 9.66 5.84 -9.43
C ALA A 76 10.32 5.27 -10.69
N ARG A 77 9.52 4.90 -11.70
CA ARG A 77 10.00 4.34 -12.96
C ARG A 77 9.22 4.89 -14.14
N HIS A 78 9.92 5.21 -15.21
CA HIS A 78 9.29 5.27 -16.52
C HIS A 78 8.99 3.85 -17.00
N ALA A 79 7.71 3.51 -17.21
CA ALA A 79 7.26 2.19 -17.61
C ALA A 79 6.10 2.28 -18.62
N PRO A 80 6.39 2.18 -19.92
CA PRO A 80 5.36 2.13 -20.97
C PRO A 80 4.42 0.94 -20.81
N SER A 81 3.20 1.08 -21.31
CA SER A 81 2.19 0.00 -21.35
C SER A 81 1.59 -0.08 -22.74
N LYS A 82 1.31 -1.31 -23.21
CA LYS A 82 0.62 -1.52 -24.49
C LYS A 82 -0.74 -0.82 -24.52
N LEU A 83 -1.42 -0.71 -23.38
CA LEU A 83 -2.74 -0.07 -23.28
C LEU A 83 -2.72 1.46 -23.54
N HIS A 84 -1.55 2.07 -23.67
CA HIS A 84 -1.41 3.47 -24.12
C HIS A 84 -1.14 3.63 -25.63
N SER A 85 -1.11 2.52 -26.37
CA SER A 85 -0.79 2.51 -27.80
C SER A 85 -1.88 1.79 -28.60
N ALA A 86 -2.03 2.15 -29.89
CA ALA A 86 -3.00 1.52 -30.77
C ALA A 86 -2.82 -0.02 -30.82
N PRO A 87 -3.91 -0.81 -30.81
CA PRO A 87 -5.31 -0.40 -30.98
C PRO A 87 -6.01 0.08 -29.69
N TYR A 88 -5.31 0.14 -28.56
CA TYR A 88 -5.87 0.55 -27.28
C TYR A 88 -5.89 2.07 -27.12
N ASN A 89 -6.72 2.55 -26.20
CA ASN A 89 -6.87 3.95 -25.85
C ASN A 89 -7.24 4.10 -24.37
N ARG A 90 -7.58 5.31 -23.91
CA ARG A 90 -7.96 5.54 -22.52
C ARG A 90 -9.11 4.64 -22.06
N GLU A 91 -10.15 4.46 -22.86
CA GLU A 91 -11.31 3.63 -22.50
C GLU A 91 -10.94 2.16 -22.29
N SER A 92 -9.89 1.67 -22.95
CA SER A 92 -9.37 0.31 -22.75
C SER A 92 -8.97 0.01 -21.31
N TRP A 93 -8.62 1.03 -20.51
CA TRP A 93 -8.29 0.88 -19.10
C TRP A 93 -9.52 0.67 -18.20
N ASN A 94 -10.73 0.87 -18.72
CA ASN A 94 -11.98 0.56 -18.02
C ASN A 94 -12.42 -0.90 -18.25
N ASP A 95 -11.75 -1.64 -19.14
CA ASP A 95 -12.06 -3.04 -19.42
C ASP A 95 -11.29 -3.96 -18.45
N PRO A 96 -11.97 -4.63 -17.50
CA PRO A 96 -11.30 -5.50 -16.54
C PRO A 96 -10.60 -6.70 -17.19
N GLU A 97 -11.03 -7.14 -18.37
CA GLU A 97 -10.37 -8.25 -19.08
C GLU A 97 -9.06 -7.79 -19.71
N LEU A 98 -9.00 -6.57 -20.25
CA LEU A 98 -7.74 -6.00 -20.74
C LEU A 98 -6.75 -5.73 -19.61
N ILE A 99 -7.23 -5.28 -18.43
CA ILE A 99 -6.36 -5.14 -17.26
C ILE A 99 -5.79 -6.50 -16.84
N LYS A 100 -6.59 -7.57 -16.87
CA LYS A 100 -6.13 -8.93 -16.52
C LYS A 100 -5.18 -9.52 -17.56
N THR A 101 -5.49 -9.39 -18.85
CA THR A 101 -4.78 -10.12 -19.93
C THR A 101 -3.60 -9.35 -20.50
N VAL A 102 -3.58 -8.01 -20.37
CA VAL A 102 -2.50 -7.15 -20.90
C VAL A 102 -1.71 -6.51 -19.77
N TYR A 103 -2.35 -5.71 -18.92
CA TYR A 103 -1.63 -4.87 -17.97
C TYR A 103 -1.07 -5.65 -16.76
N THR A 104 -1.82 -6.64 -16.26
CA THR A 104 -1.38 -7.47 -15.12
C THR A 104 -0.07 -8.21 -15.43
N PRO A 105 0.10 -8.87 -16.59
CA PRO A 105 1.40 -9.41 -17.01
C PRO A 105 2.53 -8.36 -17.07
N GLU A 106 2.28 -7.17 -17.61
CA GLU A 106 3.28 -6.08 -17.65
C GLU A 106 3.71 -5.65 -16.24
N VAL A 107 2.77 -5.56 -15.30
CA VAL A 107 3.07 -5.25 -13.90
C VAL A 107 3.88 -6.37 -13.24
N VAL A 108 3.55 -7.64 -13.48
CA VAL A 108 4.31 -8.79 -12.96
C VAL A 108 5.75 -8.75 -13.45
N GLU A 109 5.98 -8.51 -14.75
CA GLU A 109 7.33 -8.38 -15.32
C GLU A 109 8.08 -7.19 -14.75
N LEU A 110 7.42 -6.04 -14.62
CA LEU A 110 8.00 -4.83 -14.04
C LEU A 110 8.43 -5.05 -12.58
N VAL A 111 7.57 -5.66 -11.76
CA VAL A 111 7.87 -5.98 -10.35
C VAL A 111 9.05 -6.95 -10.27
N LYS A 112 9.06 -8.02 -11.06
CA LYS A 112 10.21 -8.97 -11.09
C LYS A 112 11.50 -8.28 -11.47
N ARG A 113 11.48 -7.42 -12.50
CA ARG A 113 12.65 -6.67 -12.95
C ARG A 113 13.20 -5.73 -11.88
N VAL A 114 12.32 -4.93 -11.26
CA VAL A 114 12.72 -3.90 -10.27
C VAL A 114 13.17 -4.52 -8.95
N THR A 115 12.57 -5.64 -8.55
CA THR A 115 12.75 -6.21 -7.20
C THR A 115 13.64 -7.45 -7.17
N GLY A 116 13.85 -8.10 -8.30
CA GLY A 116 14.52 -9.40 -8.41
C GLY A 116 13.73 -10.57 -7.80
N CYS A 117 12.44 -10.40 -7.52
CA CYS A 117 11.62 -11.50 -7.01
C CYS A 117 11.44 -12.61 -8.05
N LYS A 118 11.23 -13.85 -7.58
CA LYS A 118 10.97 -15.00 -8.47
C LYS A 118 9.51 -15.08 -8.84
N THR A 119 8.64 -14.79 -7.87
CA THR A 119 7.18 -14.83 -8.00
C THR A 119 6.62 -13.47 -7.67
N ALA A 120 5.71 -12.98 -8.52
CA ALA A 120 4.89 -11.80 -8.27
C ALA A 120 3.46 -12.19 -8.62
N LEU A 121 2.54 -11.99 -7.68
CA LEU A 121 1.12 -12.30 -7.81
C LEU A 121 0.33 -11.02 -7.64
N VAL A 122 -0.50 -10.67 -8.62
CA VAL A 122 -1.40 -9.52 -8.54
C VAL A 122 -2.66 -9.94 -7.79
N GLU A 123 -2.92 -9.30 -6.65
CA GLU A 123 -4.07 -9.65 -5.80
C GLU A 123 -5.29 -8.79 -6.09
N SER A 124 -5.08 -7.54 -6.50
CA SER A 124 -6.14 -6.59 -6.78
C SER A 124 -5.70 -5.46 -7.71
N ALA A 125 -6.68 -4.89 -8.41
CA ALA A 125 -6.54 -3.67 -9.19
C ALA A 125 -7.69 -2.71 -8.80
N VAL A 126 -7.35 -1.46 -8.48
CA VAL A 126 -8.30 -0.43 -8.03
C VAL A 126 -8.28 0.73 -9.01
N LEU A 127 -9.36 0.86 -9.79
CA LEU A 127 -9.58 2.01 -10.66
C LEU A 127 -10.16 3.16 -9.83
N ARG A 128 -9.50 4.32 -9.88
CA ARG A 128 -9.99 5.56 -9.27
C ARG A 128 -10.19 6.61 -10.36
N ASN A 129 -11.40 7.12 -10.50
CA ASN A 129 -11.77 8.13 -11.51
C ASN A 129 -12.85 9.11 -11.01
N ASN A 130 -13.17 9.09 -9.71
CA ASN A 130 -14.15 9.96 -9.08
C ASN A 130 -13.49 11.03 -8.21
N LEU A 131 -14.18 12.14 -7.96
CA LEU A 131 -13.79 13.07 -6.89
C LEU A 131 -13.93 12.40 -5.53
N HIS A 132 -13.19 12.90 -4.53
CA HIS A 132 -13.27 12.37 -3.17
C HIS A 132 -14.72 12.37 -2.64
N SER A 133 -15.13 11.23 -2.10
CA SER A 133 -16.33 11.06 -1.29
C SER A 133 -16.00 10.22 -0.06
N GLU A 134 -16.61 10.53 1.08
CA GLU A 134 -16.31 9.85 2.35
C GLU A 134 -16.70 8.36 2.31
N VAL A 135 -17.81 8.07 1.65
CA VAL A 135 -18.28 6.71 1.37
C VAL A 135 -18.50 6.62 -0.13
N ASP A 136 -17.63 5.88 -0.82
CA ASP A 136 -17.78 5.60 -2.24
C ASP A 136 -18.73 4.42 -2.53
N SER A 137 -19.02 4.23 -3.81
CA SER A 137 -19.93 3.20 -4.32
C SER A 137 -19.49 1.77 -3.98
N HIS A 138 -18.22 1.55 -3.62
CA HIS A 138 -17.66 0.23 -3.31
C HIS A 138 -17.70 -0.12 -1.82
N SER A 139 -18.21 0.78 -0.98
CA SER A 139 -18.37 0.58 0.48
C SER A 139 -19.22 -0.64 0.88
N LYS A 140 -20.07 -1.15 -0.02
CA LYS A 140 -21.11 -2.15 0.27
C LYS A 140 -20.94 -3.50 -0.41
N GLU A 141 -19.94 -3.72 -1.26
CA GLU A 141 -19.66 -5.01 -1.92
C GLU A 141 -19.07 -6.02 -0.91
N LYS A 142 -19.84 -6.32 0.14
CA LYS A 142 -19.41 -6.95 1.40
C LYS A 142 -19.06 -8.43 1.28
N SER A 143 -18.98 -9.00 0.09
CA SER A 143 -18.74 -10.43 -0.02
C SER A 143 -18.15 -10.89 -1.34
N GLY A 144 -17.38 -11.98 -1.28
CA GLY A 144 -17.16 -12.86 -2.42
C GLY A 144 -18.44 -13.49 -2.99
N ALA A 145 -19.64 -13.07 -2.60
CA ALA A 145 -20.92 -13.54 -3.15
C ALA A 145 -21.41 -12.71 -4.35
N ASP A 146 -20.82 -11.54 -4.61
CA ASP A 146 -21.15 -10.71 -5.78
C ASP A 146 -20.38 -11.15 -7.05
N TYR A 147 -19.50 -12.15 -6.94
CA TYR A 147 -18.74 -12.69 -8.06
C TYR A 147 -19.36 -14.01 -8.52
N ILE A 148 -20.01 -13.99 -9.68
CA ILE A 148 -20.46 -15.19 -10.38
C ILE A 148 -19.22 -15.78 -11.11
N GLY A 149 -18.67 -16.89 -10.60
CA GLY A 149 -17.44 -17.51 -11.12
C GLY A 149 -16.75 -18.44 -10.12
N ASP A 150 -15.47 -18.77 -10.37
CA ASP A 150 -14.57 -19.61 -9.55
C ASP A 150 -14.94 -19.65 -8.06
N GLU A 151 -15.03 -20.86 -7.47
CA GLU A 151 -15.44 -21.04 -6.07
C GLU A 151 -14.54 -20.28 -5.07
N ALA A 152 -13.30 -19.95 -5.44
CA ALA A 152 -12.38 -19.12 -4.64
C ALA A 152 -12.63 -17.59 -4.77
N GLY A 153 -13.30 -17.14 -5.84
CA GLY A 153 -13.42 -15.75 -6.27
C GLY A 153 -12.33 -15.32 -7.25
N PRO A 154 -12.42 -14.12 -7.87
CA PRO A 154 -11.42 -13.68 -8.83
C PRO A 154 -10.12 -13.23 -8.16
N CYS A 155 -9.00 -13.60 -8.77
CA CYS A 155 -7.67 -13.06 -8.49
C CYS A 155 -7.01 -12.65 -9.81
N PRO A 156 -6.75 -11.35 -10.05
CA PRO A 156 -6.93 -10.24 -9.12
C PRO A 156 -8.40 -9.84 -8.90
N ARG A 157 -8.70 -9.27 -7.73
CA ARG A 157 -9.96 -8.57 -7.48
C ARG A 157 -9.98 -7.25 -8.25
N MET A 158 -11.07 -6.98 -8.97
CA MET A 158 -11.22 -5.77 -9.78
C MET A 158 -12.16 -4.80 -9.08
N ILE A 159 -11.63 -3.71 -8.55
CA ILE A 159 -12.37 -2.70 -7.77
C ILE A 159 -12.48 -1.43 -8.61
N GLY A 160 -13.68 -0.86 -8.71
CA GLY A 160 -13.91 0.34 -9.52
C GLY A 160 -14.21 0.09 -11.00
N PHE A 161 -14.50 -1.16 -11.37
CA PHE A 161 -14.81 -1.58 -12.75
C PHE A 161 -16.29 -1.91 -12.98
N SER A 162 -17.14 -1.73 -11.96
CA SER A 162 -18.58 -1.93 -12.07
C SER A 162 -19.28 -0.67 -12.59
N ASP A 163 -20.56 -0.80 -12.96
CA ASP A 163 -21.40 0.32 -13.40
C ASP A 163 -21.54 1.44 -12.35
N ALA A 164 -21.15 1.16 -11.10
CA ALA A 164 -21.16 2.12 -10.00
C ALA A 164 -20.00 3.13 -10.05
N GLY A 165 -19.16 3.08 -11.10
CA GLY A 165 -18.00 3.96 -11.28
C GLY A 165 -16.76 3.49 -10.52
N GLY A 166 -15.68 4.26 -10.57
CA GLY A 166 -14.43 3.96 -9.86
C GLY A 166 -14.41 4.44 -8.41
N ALA A 167 -13.43 3.99 -7.64
CA ALA A 167 -13.22 4.45 -6.28
C ALA A 167 -12.76 5.93 -6.24
N SER A 168 -12.93 6.58 -5.11
CA SER A 168 -12.45 7.95 -4.92
C SER A 168 -11.00 7.98 -4.39
N PRO A 169 -10.22 9.05 -4.58
CA PRO A 169 -8.95 9.23 -3.87
C PRO A 169 -9.13 9.17 -2.35
N ALA A 170 -8.12 8.68 -1.63
CA ALA A 170 -8.10 8.62 -0.17
C ALA A 170 -7.23 9.75 0.41
N PRO A 171 -7.81 10.91 0.79
CA PRO A 171 -7.07 12.06 1.30
C PRO A 171 -6.82 11.96 2.81
N LYS A 172 -6.38 10.77 3.24
CA LYS A 172 -6.11 10.42 4.65
C LYS A 172 -4.69 9.88 4.69
N VAL A 173 -3.84 10.36 5.59
CA VAL A 173 -2.46 9.86 5.70
C VAL A 173 -2.50 8.47 6.34
N HIS A 174 -2.03 7.45 5.61
CA HIS A 174 -2.13 6.06 6.04
C HIS A 174 -1.05 5.15 5.45
N LEU A 175 -0.95 3.96 6.02
CA LEU A 175 -0.24 2.79 5.48
C LEU A 175 -1.19 1.60 5.57
N ASP A 176 -1.43 0.94 4.43
CA ASP A 176 -2.44 -0.13 4.29
C ASP A 176 -2.22 -1.33 5.20
N PHE A 177 -0.97 -1.64 5.53
CA PHE A 177 -0.65 -2.84 6.31
C PHE A 177 0.31 -2.51 7.45
N SER A 178 -0.12 -2.86 8.66
CA SER A 178 0.83 -3.14 9.73
C SER A 178 1.49 -4.52 9.49
N PRO A 179 2.57 -4.87 10.21
CA PRO A 179 3.15 -6.20 10.11
C PRO A 179 2.15 -7.33 10.37
N ILE A 180 1.34 -7.23 11.42
CA ILE A 180 0.26 -8.19 11.67
C ILE A 180 -0.81 -8.17 10.56
N GLY A 181 -1.11 -7.00 10.00
CA GLY A 181 -2.02 -6.86 8.86
C GLY A 181 -1.52 -7.60 7.62
N ALA A 182 -0.27 -7.38 7.22
CA ALA A 182 0.34 -8.04 6.07
C ALA A 182 0.37 -9.56 6.22
N ARG A 183 0.71 -10.05 7.41
CA ARG A 183 0.72 -11.50 7.70
C ARG A 183 -0.68 -12.11 7.73
N THR A 184 -1.67 -11.37 8.22
CA THR A 184 -3.08 -11.79 8.19
C THR A 184 -3.58 -11.81 6.76
N HIS A 185 -3.22 -10.80 5.96
CA HIS A 185 -3.62 -10.65 4.57
C HIS A 185 -3.20 -11.86 3.71
N ILE A 186 -1.92 -12.26 3.77
CA ILE A 186 -1.44 -13.44 3.01
C ILE A 186 -2.10 -14.76 3.44
N ARG A 187 -2.75 -14.81 4.61
CA ARG A 187 -3.46 -16.00 5.13
C ARG A 187 -4.95 -15.99 4.84
N GLN A 188 -5.55 -14.82 4.69
CA GLN A 188 -7.01 -14.65 4.75
C GLN A 188 -7.61 -14.01 3.51
N TYR A 189 -6.86 -13.26 2.69
CA TYR A 189 -7.44 -12.46 1.60
C TYR A 189 -7.89 -13.26 0.37
N HIS A 190 -7.05 -14.19 -0.09
CA HIS A 190 -7.33 -15.03 -1.26
C HIS A 190 -6.62 -16.38 -1.20
N ARG A 191 -7.21 -17.41 -1.80
CA ARG A 191 -6.64 -18.77 -1.86
C ARG A 191 -5.30 -18.79 -2.58
N ASP A 192 -5.24 -18.25 -3.78
CA ASP A 192 -4.03 -18.31 -4.61
C ASP A 192 -2.88 -17.51 -3.99
N LEU A 193 -3.20 -16.39 -3.31
CA LEU A 193 -2.23 -15.66 -2.52
C LEU A 193 -1.70 -16.52 -1.36
N SER A 194 -2.58 -17.19 -0.61
CA SER A 194 -2.17 -18.06 0.50
C SER A 194 -1.31 -19.23 0.03
N LEU A 195 -1.65 -19.83 -1.11
CA LEU A 195 -0.87 -20.90 -1.72
C LEU A 195 0.51 -20.40 -2.18
N ALA A 196 0.57 -19.24 -2.82
CA ALA A 196 1.85 -18.62 -3.20
C ALA A 196 2.71 -18.28 -1.98
N ALA A 197 2.09 -17.91 -0.86
CA ALA A 197 2.73 -17.59 0.40
C ALA A 197 3.00 -18.81 1.31
N GLN A 198 2.68 -20.04 0.87
CA GLN A 198 2.71 -21.24 1.72
C GLN A 198 4.02 -21.39 2.50
N HIS A 199 5.17 -21.25 1.84
CA HIS A 199 6.47 -21.41 2.49
C HIS A 199 6.75 -20.34 3.57
N VAL A 200 6.25 -19.12 3.38
CA VAL A 200 6.31 -18.05 4.39
C VAL A 200 5.43 -18.42 5.58
N ILE A 201 4.16 -18.73 5.30
CA ILE A 201 3.14 -19.03 6.31
C ILE A 201 3.56 -20.24 7.16
N GLU A 202 4.05 -21.30 6.53
CA GLU A 202 4.52 -22.49 7.24
C GLU A 202 5.75 -22.21 8.11
N ALA A 203 6.68 -21.37 7.64
CA ALA A 203 7.85 -20.99 8.42
C ALA A 203 7.46 -20.16 9.65
N GLU A 204 6.59 -19.17 9.49
CA GLU A 204 6.03 -18.41 10.60
C GLU A 204 5.25 -19.31 11.56
N ASN A 205 4.39 -20.20 11.04
CA ASN A 205 3.59 -21.11 11.85
C ASN A 205 4.44 -22.07 12.69
N ARG A 206 5.62 -22.50 12.20
CA ARG A 206 6.55 -23.33 13.01
C ARG A 206 7.07 -22.56 14.23
N LEU A 207 7.44 -21.29 14.05
CA LEU A 207 7.93 -20.43 15.13
C LEU A 207 6.84 -20.08 16.13
N LEU A 208 5.65 -19.73 15.64
CA LEU A 208 4.49 -19.45 16.50
C LEU A 208 4.15 -20.66 17.38
N LYS A 209 4.17 -21.87 16.81
CA LYS A 209 3.95 -23.12 17.58
C LYS A 209 5.05 -23.42 18.60
N SER A 210 6.28 -22.94 18.38
CA SER A 210 7.36 -23.07 19.37
C SER A 210 7.34 -22.00 20.45
N GLY A 211 6.30 -21.14 20.48
CA GLY A 211 6.13 -20.10 21.50
C GLY A 211 6.67 -18.72 21.11
N ILE A 212 7.23 -18.54 19.90
CA ILE A 212 7.64 -17.22 19.41
C ILE A 212 6.38 -16.39 19.17
N LYS A 213 6.37 -15.14 19.63
CA LYS A 213 5.25 -14.22 19.43
C LYS A 213 5.28 -13.56 18.05
N TRP A 214 4.15 -13.05 17.59
CA TRP A 214 4.02 -12.41 16.27
C TRP A 214 5.00 -11.24 16.09
N GLU A 215 5.12 -10.38 17.10
CA GLU A 215 6.03 -9.23 17.12
C GLU A 215 7.52 -9.64 17.04
N ALA A 216 7.85 -10.87 17.44
CA ALA A 216 9.20 -11.42 17.43
C ALA A 216 9.54 -12.19 16.15
N LEU A 217 8.57 -12.44 15.24
CA LEU A 217 8.85 -13.09 13.95
C LEU A 217 9.89 -12.32 13.12
N ARG A 218 9.96 -11.00 13.29
CA ARG A 218 10.92 -10.14 12.62
C ARG A 218 12.38 -10.50 12.85
N ASP A 219 12.68 -11.03 14.03
CA ASP A 219 14.03 -11.46 14.40
C ASP A 219 14.43 -12.78 13.70
N HIS A 220 13.49 -13.41 13.00
CA HIS A 220 13.68 -14.70 12.30
C HIS A 220 13.56 -14.59 10.77
N TYR A 221 13.36 -13.39 10.20
CA TYR A 221 13.32 -13.21 8.75
C TYR A 221 14.70 -13.39 8.09
N ILE A 222 15.76 -12.98 8.77
CA ILE A 222 17.13 -13.19 8.30
C ILE A 222 17.73 -14.33 9.13
N GLY A 223 17.91 -15.49 8.53
CA GLY A 223 18.55 -16.62 9.20
C GLY A 223 20.02 -16.37 9.51
N VAL A 224 20.53 -17.12 10.49
CA VAL A 224 21.95 -17.10 10.87
C VAL A 224 22.81 -17.73 9.77
N LYS A 225 22.31 -18.76 9.08
CA LYS A 225 22.95 -19.34 7.89
C LYS A 225 22.16 -19.05 6.61
N PRO A 226 22.79 -19.14 5.43
CA PRO A 226 22.09 -19.09 4.15
C PRO A 226 20.97 -20.14 4.09
N ASN A 227 19.80 -19.73 3.61
CA ASN A 227 18.57 -20.55 3.54
C ASN A 227 17.98 -20.95 4.91
N GLU A 228 18.47 -20.38 6.01
CA GLU A 228 17.75 -20.35 7.28
C GLU A 228 16.89 -19.06 7.35
N GLY A 229 15.84 -19.08 8.17
CA GLY A 229 14.90 -17.96 8.32
C GLY A 229 13.60 -18.13 7.54
N ILE A 230 12.70 -17.17 7.68
CA ILE A 230 11.42 -17.14 6.97
C ILE A 230 11.66 -16.54 5.57
N PRO A 231 11.14 -17.16 4.48
CA PRO A 231 11.29 -16.61 3.13
C PRO A 231 10.82 -15.14 3.02
N ARG A 232 11.51 -14.36 2.18
CA ARG A 232 11.15 -12.96 1.98
C ARG A 232 9.83 -12.84 1.22
N PHE A 233 8.96 -11.96 1.69
CA PHE A 233 7.82 -11.48 0.92
C PHE A 233 7.63 -9.98 1.14
N ALA A 234 7.04 -9.35 0.13
CA ALA A 234 6.68 -7.94 0.18
C ALA A 234 5.35 -7.72 -0.54
N ILE A 235 4.62 -6.71 -0.10
CA ILE A 235 3.39 -6.24 -0.72
C ILE A 235 3.69 -4.87 -1.31
N PHE A 236 3.46 -4.70 -2.60
CA PHE A 236 3.67 -3.45 -3.33
C PHE A 236 2.34 -2.90 -3.84
N SER A 237 2.21 -1.58 -3.84
CA SER A 237 1.23 -0.84 -4.62
C SER A 237 1.96 -0.24 -5.83
N ILE A 238 1.56 -0.68 -7.03
CA ILE A 238 2.06 -0.18 -8.30
C ILE A 238 1.05 0.82 -8.83
N TRP A 239 1.38 2.10 -8.66
CA TRP A 239 0.45 3.18 -8.94
C TRP A 239 0.78 3.87 -10.26
N ARG A 240 -0.22 3.97 -11.12
CA ARG A 240 -0.14 4.59 -12.45
C ARG A 240 -1.28 5.60 -12.62
N SER A 241 -0.99 6.76 -13.18
CA SER A 241 -2.04 7.67 -13.66
C SER A 241 -2.54 7.24 -15.04
N LEU A 242 -3.81 7.49 -15.36
CA LEU A 242 -4.41 7.17 -16.67
C LEU A 242 -4.52 8.41 -17.57
N LYS A 243 -4.26 9.58 -16.99
CA LYS A 243 -4.07 10.87 -17.66
C LYS A 243 -3.11 11.71 -16.83
N ILE A 244 -2.67 12.84 -17.37
CA ILE A 244 -1.81 13.78 -16.64
C ILE A 244 -2.51 14.20 -15.34
N VAL A 245 -1.83 14.02 -14.21
CA VAL A 245 -2.36 14.38 -12.89
C VAL A 245 -2.30 15.90 -12.72
N ARG A 246 -3.47 16.53 -12.57
CA ARG A 246 -3.62 17.98 -12.35
C ARG A 246 -4.13 18.34 -10.95
N ARG A 247 -4.83 17.41 -10.31
CA ARG A 247 -5.36 17.55 -8.96
C ARG A 247 -5.25 16.25 -8.20
N ASP A 248 -5.28 16.38 -6.88
CA ASP A 248 -5.25 15.29 -5.93
C ASP A 248 -4.11 14.30 -6.23
N PRO A 249 -2.84 14.69 -6.41
CA PRO A 249 -1.73 13.74 -6.62
C PRO A 249 -1.59 12.70 -5.50
N LEU A 250 -0.83 11.64 -5.78
CA LEU A 250 -0.43 10.66 -4.77
C LEU A 250 0.95 11.03 -4.21
N GLY A 251 1.02 11.21 -2.89
CA GLY A 251 2.25 11.44 -2.15
C GLY A 251 2.68 10.21 -1.37
N VAL A 252 3.99 10.05 -1.19
CA VAL A 252 4.63 9.03 -0.35
C VAL A 252 5.62 9.68 0.61
N ALA A 253 5.73 9.15 1.82
CA ALA A 253 6.68 9.63 2.81
C ALA A 253 7.73 8.56 3.12
N SER A 254 9.01 8.94 3.13
CA SER A 254 10.10 7.97 3.24
C SER A 254 10.07 7.22 4.57
N CYS A 255 10.04 5.88 4.51
CA CYS A 255 10.08 5.07 5.71
C CYS A 255 11.42 5.16 6.45
N ALA A 256 12.48 5.68 5.80
CA ALA A 256 13.79 5.89 6.40
C ALA A 256 13.81 7.00 7.46
N THR A 257 12.95 8.02 7.29
CA THR A 257 12.93 9.22 8.15
C THR A 257 11.61 9.40 8.88
N TYR A 258 10.57 8.62 8.56
CA TYR A 258 9.26 8.73 9.19
C TYR A 258 9.31 8.40 10.71
N PRO A 259 8.90 9.31 11.61
CA PRO A 259 8.95 9.06 13.05
C PRO A 259 8.01 7.93 13.46
N THR A 260 8.54 6.91 14.12
CA THR A 260 7.72 5.76 14.59
C THR A 260 6.69 6.17 15.64
N SER A 261 6.92 7.29 16.36
CA SER A 261 5.99 7.87 17.34
C SER A 261 4.69 8.38 16.73
N ASP A 262 4.69 8.63 15.43
CA ASP A 262 3.57 9.31 14.77
C ASP A 262 2.59 8.30 14.16
N TYR A 263 2.97 7.02 14.06
CA TYR A 263 2.09 5.94 13.60
C TYR A 263 0.99 5.64 14.62
N VAL A 264 -0.24 5.50 14.12
CA VAL A 264 -1.42 5.19 14.93
C VAL A 264 -2.06 3.90 14.40
N PRO A 265 -2.03 2.79 15.16
CA PRO A 265 -2.61 1.53 14.70
C PRO A 265 -4.13 1.66 14.55
N VAL A 266 -4.65 1.04 13.50
CA VAL A 266 -6.10 0.94 13.24
C VAL A 266 -6.39 -0.39 12.55
N ASP A 267 -7.59 -0.92 12.75
CA ASP A 267 -8.07 -2.07 11.99
C ASP A 267 -8.99 -1.63 10.85
N LEU A 268 -8.82 -2.28 9.70
CA LEU A 268 -9.70 -2.14 8.53
C LEU A 268 -10.41 -3.45 8.25
N VAL A 269 -11.67 -3.37 7.80
CA VAL A 269 -12.40 -4.55 7.34
C VAL A 269 -11.95 -4.89 5.92
N GLN A 270 -11.38 -6.07 5.72
CA GLN A 270 -11.01 -6.62 4.41
C GLN A 270 -11.82 -7.87 4.07
N PRO A 271 -12.04 -8.19 2.79
CA PRO A 271 -12.70 -9.43 2.42
C PRO A 271 -11.79 -10.63 2.71
N SER A 272 -12.42 -11.74 3.12
CA SER A 272 -11.76 -13.04 3.26
C SER A 272 -11.98 -13.89 2.00
N GLY A 273 -10.93 -14.58 1.59
CA GLY A 273 -10.95 -15.57 0.52
C GLY A 273 -11.73 -16.82 0.93
N ARG A 274 -12.22 -17.54 -0.08
CA ARG A 274 -12.88 -18.84 0.08
C ARG A 274 -11.87 -19.96 -0.22
N LEU A 275 -12.15 -21.16 0.30
CA LEU A 275 -11.39 -22.38 -0.01
C LEU A 275 -9.88 -22.29 0.29
N ILE A 276 -9.48 -21.45 1.24
CA ILE A 276 -8.09 -21.40 1.71
C ILE A 276 -7.83 -22.66 2.55
N PRO A 277 -6.76 -23.44 2.27
CA PRO A 277 -6.41 -24.58 3.11
C PRO A 277 -6.26 -24.18 4.58
N SER A 278 -6.88 -24.93 5.48
CA SER A 278 -6.96 -24.56 6.91
C SER A 278 -5.61 -24.39 7.59
N HIS A 279 -4.59 -25.15 7.17
CA HIS A 279 -3.23 -25.02 7.67
C HIS A 279 -2.55 -23.70 7.28
N LEU A 280 -3.03 -23.03 6.22
CA LEU A 280 -2.55 -21.72 5.77
C LEU A 280 -3.37 -20.58 6.35
N SER A 281 -4.70 -20.74 6.48
CA SER A 281 -5.58 -19.67 6.99
C SER A 281 -5.60 -19.54 8.52
N ARG A 282 -5.04 -20.51 9.25
CA ARG A 282 -5.04 -20.52 10.72
C ARG A 282 -4.17 -19.39 11.27
N ILE A 283 -4.74 -18.60 12.18
CA ILE A 283 -4.01 -17.70 13.08
C ILE A 283 -3.63 -18.51 14.32
N ILE A 284 -2.35 -18.50 14.67
CA ILE A 284 -1.81 -19.24 15.82
C ILE A 284 -1.53 -18.21 16.92
N ASP A 285 -2.13 -18.39 18.08
CA ASP A 285 -1.81 -17.65 19.30
C ASP A 285 -0.83 -18.47 20.13
N PRO A 286 0.45 -18.06 20.25
CA PRO A 286 1.44 -18.77 21.06
C PRO A 286 1.11 -18.80 22.56
N SER A 287 0.24 -17.90 23.03
CA SER A 287 -0.22 -17.88 24.43
C SER A 287 -1.37 -18.86 24.69
N GLN A 288 -2.04 -19.32 23.63
CA GLN A 288 -3.14 -20.30 23.67
C GLN A 288 -2.98 -21.36 22.57
N PRO A 289 -1.86 -22.11 22.53
CA PRO A 289 -1.53 -22.98 21.40
C PRO A 289 -2.55 -24.11 21.17
N ASP A 290 -3.23 -24.54 22.23
CA ASP A 290 -4.23 -25.61 22.23
C ASP A 290 -5.65 -25.11 21.89
N ILE A 291 -5.89 -23.80 21.92
CA ILE A 291 -7.19 -23.23 21.55
C ILE A 291 -7.17 -22.97 20.04
N TYR A 292 -7.79 -23.88 19.30
CA TYR A 292 -8.14 -23.59 17.91
C TYR A 292 -9.33 -22.61 17.90
N HIS A 293 -9.07 -21.35 17.59
CA HIS A 293 -10.13 -20.41 17.21
C HIS A 293 -10.67 -20.79 15.82
N ALA A 294 -11.45 -21.87 15.75
CA ALA A 294 -12.35 -22.09 14.63
C ALA A 294 -13.27 -20.86 14.57
N LYS A 295 -13.34 -20.15 13.44
CA LYS A 295 -14.39 -19.15 13.22
C LYS A 295 -15.74 -19.84 13.52
N LYS A 296 -16.44 -19.40 14.58
CA LYS A 296 -17.82 -19.83 14.80
C LYS A 296 -18.66 -19.23 13.68
N ALA A 297 -19.40 -20.06 12.97
CA ALA A 297 -20.32 -19.61 11.94
C ALA A 297 -21.49 -18.86 12.61
N GLY A 298 -21.52 -17.53 12.51
CA GLY A 298 -22.52 -16.71 13.19
C GLY A 298 -22.69 -15.28 12.64
N ASP A 299 -21.72 -14.40 12.82
CA ASP A 299 -22.07 -12.97 12.95
C ASP A 299 -21.31 -12.08 11.96
N VAL A 300 -21.84 -11.75 10.77
CA VAL A 300 -21.19 -10.81 9.82
C VAL A 300 -19.78 -11.27 9.31
N GLU A 301 -19.24 -12.37 9.87
CA GLU A 301 -17.83 -12.76 9.98
C GLU A 301 -17.39 -13.89 9.02
N LYS A 302 -18.28 -14.35 8.13
CA LYS A 302 -17.96 -15.50 7.27
C LYS A 302 -16.99 -15.15 6.14
N TYR A 303 -17.03 -13.92 5.63
CA TYR A 303 -16.28 -13.51 4.43
C TYR A 303 -15.51 -12.21 4.58
N THR A 304 -15.24 -11.77 5.81
CA THR A 304 -14.40 -10.61 6.11
C THR A 304 -13.46 -10.92 7.26
N HIS A 305 -12.41 -10.12 7.39
CA HIS A 305 -11.47 -10.14 8.49
C HIS A 305 -10.98 -8.72 8.80
N LEU A 306 -10.48 -8.52 10.02
CA LEU A 306 -9.76 -7.31 10.36
C LEU A 306 -8.32 -7.44 9.86
N SER A 307 -7.86 -6.43 9.14
CA SER A 307 -6.46 -6.25 8.78
C SER A 307 -5.93 -5.03 9.50
N GLY A 308 -4.84 -5.22 10.23
CA GLY A 308 -4.13 -4.10 10.86
C GLY A 308 -3.51 -3.17 9.80
N SER A 309 -3.59 -1.87 10.06
CA SER A 309 -3.09 -0.78 9.22
C SER A 309 -2.56 0.33 10.14
N TYR A 310 -2.01 1.39 9.54
CA TYR A 310 -1.64 2.59 10.30
C TYR A 310 -2.26 3.85 9.70
N LEU A 311 -2.67 4.75 10.58
CA LEU A 311 -2.80 6.17 10.31
C LEU A 311 -1.55 6.89 10.83
N SER A 312 -1.52 8.21 10.68
CA SER A 312 -0.48 9.04 11.29
C SER A 312 -1.03 10.28 11.95
N HIS A 313 -0.43 10.66 13.08
CA HIS A 313 -0.49 12.02 13.59
C HIS A 313 0.31 12.96 12.68
N ALA A 314 0.01 14.26 12.75
CA ALA A 314 0.79 15.29 12.08
C ALA A 314 2.21 15.38 12.68
N PRO A 315 3.21 15.81 11.89
CA PRO A 315 4.58 15.92 12.37
C PRO A 315 4.65 16.76 13.65
N SER A 316 5.35 16.25 14.66
CA SER A 316 5.65 16.99 15.89
C SER A 316 6.97 17.77 15.76
N GLU A 317 7.41 18.43 16.85
CA GLU A 317 8.73 19.10 16.90
C GLU A 317 9.92 18.13 16.72
N ILE A 318 9.67 16.81 16.77
CA ILE A 318 10.69 15.76 16.72
C ILE A 318 11.24 15.56 15.29
N GLY A 319 10.49 15.92 14.23
CA GLY A 319 11.00 15.90 12.86
C GLY A 319 9.91 16.06 11.80
N PRO A 320 10.25 16.59 10.60
CA PRO A 320 9.30 16.73 9.50
C PRO A 320 8.96 15.37 8.88
N HIS A 321 7.78 15.27 8.26
CA HIS A 321 7.51 14.19 7.33
C HIS A 321 8.03 14.57 5.95
N ASP A 322 9.04 13.86 5.46
CA ASP A 322 9.59 14.09 4.12
C ASP A 322 8.66 13.48 3.08
N TRP A 323 7.83 14.32 2.47
CA TRP A 323 6.89 13.92 1.43
C TRP A 323 7.49 14.05 0.03
N TYR A 324 7.17 13.07 -0.80
CA TYR A 324 7.59 12.95 -2.18
C TYR A 324 6.39 12.71 -3.08
N PHE A 325 6.44 13.21 -4.30
CA PHE A 325 5.43 12.98 -5.33
C PHE A 325 6.07 13.13 -6.71
N ILE A 326 5.36 12.78 -7.77
CA ILE A 326 5.79 13.04 -9.15
C ILE A 326 4.95 14.22 -9.65
N SER A 327 5.57 15.32 -10.09
CA SER A 327 4.89 16.57 -10.47
C SER A 327 3.82 16.41 -11.56
N ASN A 328 3.94 16.83 -12.81
CA ASN A 328 2.86 16.61 -13.80
C ASN A 328 2.72 15.14 -14.24
N GLN A 329 2.51 14.19 -13.30
CA GLN A 329 2.65 12.75 -13.49
C GLN A 329 1.87 12.25 -14.71
N GLU A 330 2.63 11.72 -15.68
CA GLU A 330 2.10 11.21 -16.93
C GLU A 330 1.79 9.71 -16.82
N PRO A 331 0.98 9.15 -17.72
CA PRO A 331 0.58 7.76 -17.59
C PRO A 331 1.71 6.74 -17.60
N GLU A 332 2.88 7.05 -18.14
CA GLU A 332 4.06 6.17 -18.12
C GLU A 332 4.95 6.35 -16.88
N ASP A 333 4.68 7.36 -16.05
CA ASP A 333 5.35 7.58 -14.79
C ASP A 333 4.71 6.70 -13.70
N VAL A 334 5.38 5.61 -13.34
CA VAL A 334 4.86 4.64 -12.37
C VAL A 334 5.56 4.80 -11.03
N LEU A 335 4.75 4.87 -9.96
CA LEU A 335 5.22 4.89 -8.59
C LEU A 335 5.14 3.48 -7.99
N PHE A 336 6.26 2.99 -7.48
CA PHE A 336 6.39 1.76 -6.72
C PHE A 336 6.38 2.08 -5.23
N ILE A 337 5.40 1.55 -4.50
CA ILE A 337 5.22 1.82 -3.07
C ILE A 337 5.25 0.49 -2.33
N GLN A 338 6.12 0.32 -1.34
CA GLN A 338 6.06 -0.81 -0.43
C GLN A 338 4.97 -0.58 0.60
N LEU A 339 3.97 -1.44 0.60
CA LEU A 339 2.97 -1.49 1.66
C LEU A 339 3.44 -2.40 2.81
N PHE A 340 4.27 -3.40 2.51
CA PHE A 340 4.94 -4.24 3.49
C PHE A 340 6.19 -4.91 2.88
N ASP A 341 7.25 -5.14 3.65
CA ASP A 341 8.39 -6.01 3.31
C ASP A 341 9.00 -6.57 4.59
N ASN A 342 8.95 -7.89 4.74
CA ASN A 342 9.47 -8.53 5.95
C ASN A 342 10.99 -8.37 6.11
N ARG A 343 11.73 -8.11 5.03
CA ARG A 343 13.16 -7.80 5.11
C ARG A 343 13.41 -6.37 5.59
N MET A 344 12.50 -5.45 5.31
CA MET A 344 12.56 -4.10 5.89
C MET A 344 12.24 -4.16 7.37
N GLU A 345 11.20 -4.91 7.75
CA GLU A 345 10.84 -5.11 9.15
C GLU A 345 11.99 -5.70 9.98
N ALA A 346 12.74 -6.65 9.41
CA ALA A 346 13.89 -7.29 10.05
C ALA A 346 15.03 -6.32 10.42
N LYS A 347 15.07 -5.11 9.82
CA LYS A 347 16.08 -4.08 10.16
C LYS A 347 15.85 -3.46 11.54
N HIS A 348 14.71 -3.72 12.17
CA HIS A 348 14.32 -3.18 13.46
C HIS A 348 14.09 -4.32 14.46
N PRO A 349 15.12 -4.87 15.12
CA PRO A 349 15.00 -6.02 16.01
C PRO A 349 14.06 -5.78 17.20
N SER A 350 13.38 -6.82 17.69
CA SER A 350 12.41 -6.72 18.82
C SER A 350 13.02 -6.10 20.09
N ASN A 351 14.29 -6.41 20.35
CA ASN A 351 15.02 -5.94 21.54
C ASN A 351 15.43 -4.45 21.51
N GLN A 352 15.28 -3.75 20.38
CA GLN A 352 15.60 -2.33 20.26
C GLN A 352 14.38 -1.40 20.40
N MET A 353 13.17 -1.95 20.57
CA MET A 353 11.99 -1.15 20.91
C MET A 353 12.05 -0.70 22.36
N LYS A 354 12.24 0.60 22.58
CA LYS A 354 12.24 1.21 23.91
C LYS A 354 10.83 1.47 24.46
N ASP A 355 9.84 1.60 23.58
CA ASP A 355 8.47 1.92 23.98
C ASP A 355 7.54 0.71 23.81
N LYS A 356 7.07 0.18 24.93
CA LYS A 356 5.97 -0.79 24.98
C LYS A 356 4.65 -0.04 24.70
N ILE A 357 4.42 0.35 23.47
CA ILE A 357 3.06 0.71 23.06
C ILE A 357 2.31 -0.62 22.93
N ALA A 358 1.37 -0.86 23.84
CA ALA A 358 0.48 -2.02 23.75
C ALA A 358 -0.20 -2.00 22.37
N HIS A 359 -0.13 -3.11 21.63
CA HIS A 359 -0.67 -3.29 20.28
C HIS A 359 0.04 -2.56 19.12
N SER A 360 1.28 -2.06 19.29
CA SER A 360 2.07 -1.55 18.16
C SER A 360 3.33 -2.37 17.86
N ASP A 361 3.29 -3.06 16.72
CA ASP A 361 4.49 -3.54 16.02
C ASP A 361 5.19 -2.31 15.40
N SER A 362 6.10 -1.65 16.11
CA SER A 362 6.86 -0.47 15.61
C SER A 362 7.36 -0.69 14.16
N PRO A 363 7.15 0.27 13.25
CA PRO A 363 6.75 -0.05 11.89
C PRO A 363 7.70 0.61 10.89
N VAL A 364 8.71 -0.12 10.45
CA VAL A 364 9.42 0.24 9.21
C VAL A 364 9.38 -0.97 8.31
N SER A 365 8.19 -1.25 7.81
CA SER A 365 7.96 -2.30 6.83
C SER A 365 7.25 -1.79 5.59
N GLY A 366 6.73 -0.55 5.59
CA GLY A 366 6.00 0.04 4.47
C GLY A 366 6.06 1.56 4.47
N VAL A 367 5.35 2.16 3.51
CA VAL A 367 5.40 3.59 3.20
C VAL A 367 4.06 4.25 3.48
N ILE A 368 4.08 5.23 4.37
CA ILE A 368 2.96 6.15 4.56
C ILE A 368 2.70 6.90 3.26
N HIS A 369 1.45 6.95 2.83
CA HIS A 369 1.04 7.61 1.61
C HIS A 369 -0.33 8.27 1.76
N SER A 370 -0.65 9.17 0.83
CA SER A 370 -1.93 9.86 0.81
C SER A 370 -2.21 10.49 -0.55
N ALA A 371 -3.47 10.52 -0.96
CA ALA A 371 -3.90 11.55 -1.89
C ALA A 371 -3.80 12.90 -1.18
N PHE A 372 -3.32 13.94 -1.84
CA PHE A 372 -3.21 15.25 -1.20
C PHE A 372 -3.57 16.37 -2.16
N GLU A 373 -3.98 17.51 -1.63
CA GLU A 373 -4.23 18.70 -2.44
C GLU A 373 -2.95 19.52 -2.55
N LEU A 374 -2.58 19.94 -3.76
CA LEU A 374 -1.51 20.94 -3.91
C LEU A 374 -1.92 22.27 -3.27
N GLU A 375 -0.96 23.04 -2.73
CA GLU A 375 -1.22 24.35 -2.11
C GLU A 375 -2.03 25.28 -3.05
N ASN A 376 -1.69 25.26 -4.34
CA ASN A 376 -2.31 26.02 -5.42
C ASN A 376 -3.11 25.13 -6.39
N GLN A 377 -3.76 24.08 -5.88
CA GLN A 377 -4.56 23.18 -6.71
C GLN A 377 -5.70 23.93 -7.42
N ASP A 378 -5.87 23.64 -8.71
CA ASP A 378 -7.06 24.03 -9.45
C ASP A 378 -8.22 23.08 -9.09
N TYR A 379 -9.25 23.61 -8.43
CA TYR A 379 -10.41 22.85 -8.00
C TYR A 379 -11.44 22.64 -9.10
N ASP A 380 -11.33 23.36 -10.22
CA ASP A 380 -12.19 23.18 -11.41
C ASP A 380 -11.65 22.11 -12.37
N SER A 381 -10.39 21.69 -12.17
CA SER A 381 -9.79 20.57 -12.90
C SER A 381 -10.58 19.27 -12.67
N GLU A 382 -10.66 18.44 -13.70
CA GLU A 382 -11.28 17.12 -13.63
C GLU A 382 -10.60 16.21 -12.60
N ALA A 383 -11.37 15.28 -12.03
CA ALA A 383 -10.84 14.24 -11.15
C ALA A 383 -9.62 13.54 -11.78
N ARG A 384 -8.61 13.25 -10.96
CA ARG A 384 -7.50 12.40 -11.38
C ARG A 384 -8.06 11.03 -11.78
N GLU A 385 -7.38 10.40 -12.72
CA GLU A 385 -7.66 9.00 -13.06
C GLU A 385 -6.40 8.18 -12.84
N SER A 386 -6.53 7.08 -12.13
CA SER A 386 -5.40 6.24 -11.75
C SER A 386 -5.81 4.79 -11.58
N LEU A 387 -4.85 3.90 -11.83
CA LEU A 387 -4.95 2.49 -11.51
C LEU A 387 -3.88 2.13 -10.49
N GLU A 388 -4.34 1.62 -9.35
CA GLU A 388 -3.49 1.00 -8.34
C GLU A 388 -3.52 -0.51 -8.54
N VAL A 389 -2.36 -1.15 -8.68
CA VAL A 389 -2.27 -2.62 -8.77
C VAL A 389 -1.46 -3.13 -7.58
N ARG A 390 -2.09 -3.94 -6.72
CA ARG A 390 -1.43 -4.53 -5.54
C ARG A 390 -0.81 -5.86 -5.91
N VAL A 391 0.46 -6.02 -5.55
CA VAL A 391 1.28 -7.17 -5.95
C VAL A 391 2.01 -7.73 -4.73
N VAL A 392 1.88 -9.03 -4.51
CA VAL A 392 2.68 -9.74 -3.51
C VAL A 392 3.84 -10.43 -4.21
N ALA A 393 5.06 -10.13 -3.76
CA ALA A 393 6.30 -10.63 -4.31
C ALA A 393 6.98 -11.61 -3.34
N PHE A 394 7.59 -12.67 -3.88
CA PHE A 394 8.32 -13.71 -3.15
C PHE A 394 9.68 -13.99 -3.81
N TRP A 395 10.73 -14.20 -2.99
CA TRP A 395 12.12 -14.39 -3.45
C TRP A 395 12.64 -15.80 -3.22
#